data_AF-A0A3S0CZU3-F1
#
_entry.id   AF-A0A3S0CZU3-F1
#
_cell.length_a   1.000
_cell.length_b   1.000
_cell.length_c   1.000
_cell.angle_alpha   90.00
_cell.angle_beta   90.00
_cell.angle_gamma   90.00
#
_symmetry.space_group_name_H-M   'P 1'
#
loop_
_entity.id
_entity.type
_entity.pdbx_description
1 polymer ?
#
loop_
_entity_poly.entity_id
_entity_poly.type
_entity_poly.pdbx_seq_one_letter_code
_entity_poly.pdbx_strand_id
1 'polypeptide(L)'
;MNPYPGDTIEVGVTRTVTTVDTPPPPPRLEAADFAEKDTVLAMVAHWSTDELYTLGNLLMGEGDRRGVLELLGILRWLCEPNPAPADPAADTADLPEESPVVKVEFVTQEYEDGVFWSSDTIFLHRANGTVEDYEWPEDHLQDPEWEAKATRYEDLLADYSRSDHPEHGAHLIVTLATGEFTVTSKWSSV
;
A
#
# COMPACT_ATOMS: atom_id res chain seq x y z
N MET A 1 -5.74 60.58 -61.57
CA MET A 1 -4.51 61.30 -61.19
C MET A 1 -4.73 61.89 -59.81
N ASN A 2 -3.73 61.74 -58.94
CA ASN A 2 -3.63 62.04 -57.50
C ASN A 2 -4.18 61.04 -56.45
N PRO A 3 -3.45 60.81 -55.32
CA PRO A 3 -3.40 59.51 -54.63
C PRO A 3 -3.49 59.56 -53.06
N TYR A 4 -3.48 58.36 -52.42
CA TYR A 4 -3.11 57.98 -51.02
C TYR A 4 -3.91 58.57 -49.82
N PRO A 5 -3.83 58.05 -48.55
CA PRO A 5 -3.06 56.90 -48.01
C PRO A 5 -3.82 55.93 -47.04
N GLY A 6 -3.22 54.76 -46.82
CA GLY A 6 -3.13 54.13 -45.50
C GLY A 6 -4.30 53.26 -45.05
N ASP A 7 -4.16 51.94 -45.22
CA ASP A 7 -4.66 51.02 -44.20
C ASP A 7 -3.56 49.99 -43.90
N THR A 8 -3.04 50.13 -42.69
CA THR A 8 -1.97 49.36 -42.10
C THR A 8 -2.47 47.95 -41.85
N ILE A 9 -1.81 46.94 -42.43
CA ILE A 9 -2.02 45.55 -42.01
C ILE A 9 -1.37 45.42 -40.63
N GLU A 10 -2.18 45.19 -39.58
CA GLU A 10 -1.68 44.77 -38.28
C GLU A 10 -0.91 43.45 -38.46
N VAL A 11 0.41 43.54 -38.38
CA VAL A 11 1.28 42.38 -38.31
C VAL A 11 0.95 41.64 -37.03
N GLY A 12 0.51 40.39 -37.17
CA GLY A 12 0.10 39.54 -36.08
C GLY A 12 1.08 39.60 -34.90
N VAL A 13 0.52 39.79 -33.71
CA VAL A 13 1.23 39.69 -32.44
C VAL A 13 1.95 38.34 -32.41
N THR A 14 3.28 38.37 -32.53
CA THR A 14 4.12 37.24 -32.19
C THR A 14 3.96 37.02 -30.69
N ARG A 15 3.08 36.09 -30.30
CA ARG A 15 3.04 35.57 -28.94
C ARG A 15 4.38 34.88 -28.72
N THR A 16 5.31 35.58 -28.07
CA THR A 16 6.47 34.95 -27.47
C THR A 16 5.94 33.95 -26.46
N VAL A 17 6.03 32.67 -26.80
CA VAL A 17 5.87 31.59 -25.82
C VAL A 17 6.96 31.82 -24.80
N THR A 18 6.59 32.42 -23.67
CA THR A 18 7.46 32.47 -22.50
C THR A 18 7.48 31.05 -21.99
N THR A 19 8.51 30.29 -22.36
CA THR A 19 8.85 29.04 -21.68
C THR A 19 9.07 29.41 -20.23
N VAL A 20 8.11 29.07 -19.36
CA VAL A 20 8.29 29.13 -17.92
C VAL A 20 9.44 28.18 -17.63
N ASP A 21 10.57 28.75 -17.25
CA ASP A 21 11.77 28.02 -16.82
C ASP A 21 11.38 27.24 -15.57
N THR A 22 10.96 25.98 -15.78
CA THR A 22 10.56 25.11 -14.68
C THR A 22 11.86 24.68 -14.01
N PRO A 23 12.06 24.96 -12.72
CA PRO A 23 13.27 24.56 -12.04
C PRO A 23 13.46 23.04 -12.22
N PRO A 24 14.70 22.58 -12.46
CA PRO A 24 14.96 21.15 -12.62
C PRO A 24 14.46 20.42 -11.38
N PRO A 25 13.93 19.19 -11.54
CA PRO A 25 13.51 18.41 -10.40
C PRO A 25 14.69 18.25 -9.43
N PRO A 26 14.43 18.22 -8.11
CA PRO A 26 15.49 17.99 -7.15
C PRO A 26 16.20 16.66 -7.48
N PRO A 27 17.51 16.56 -7.22
CA PRO A 27 18.25 15.32 -7.41
C PRO A 27 17.57 14.21 -6.62
N ARG A 28 17.40 13.06 -7.26
CA ARG A 28 16.86 11.86 -6.63
C ARG A 28 18.02 11.03 -6.09
N LEU A 29 17.85 10.53 -4.87
CA LEU A 29 18.70 9.47 -4.34
C LEU A 29 18.27 8.17 -5.00
N GLU A 30 19.22 7.47 -5.60
CA GLU A 30 18.98 6.18 -6.24
C GLU A 30 19.29 5.06 -5.24
N ALA A 31 18.57 3.94 -5.32
CA ALA A 31 18.83 2.80 -4.44
C ALA A 31 20.28 2.28 -4.56
N ALA A 32 20.87 2.42 -5.76
CA ALA A 32 22.26 2.06 -6.03
C ALA A 32 23.26 2.87 -5.20
N ASP A 33 22.93 4.10 -4.80
CA ASP A 33 23.80 4.93 -3.96
C ASP A 33 23.99 4.33 -2.55
N PHE A 34 23.06 3.46 -2.13
CA PHE A 34 23.09 2.76 -0.85
C PHE A 34 23.51 1.29 -0.93
N ALA A 35 23.82 0.79 -2.14
CA ALA A 35 24.13 -0.63 -2.35
C ALA A 35 25.48 -1.04 -1.75
N GLU A 36 26.45 -0.11 -1.71
CA GLU A 36 27.79 -0.37 -1.20
C GLU A 36 28.06 0.34 0.13
N LYS A 37 28.33 -0.45 1.17
CA LYS A 37 28.58 0.06 2.52
C LYS A 37 29.68 1.12 2.57
N ASP A 38 30.82 0.89 1.91
CA ASP A 38 31.95 1.81 1.97
C ASP A 38 31.64 3.15 1.29
N THR A 39 30.85 3.12 0.22
CA THR A 39 30.34 4.32 -0.46
C THR A 39 29.42 5.11 0.46
N VAL A 40 28.47 4.47 1.13
CA VAL A 40 27.59 5.11 2.11
C VAL A 40 28.39 5.74 3.24
N LEU A 41 29.36 5.00 3.81
CA LEU A 41 30.22 5.50 4.88
C LEU A 41 31.05 6.72 4.44
N ALA A 42 31.55 6.73 3.21
CA ALA A 42 32.28 7.87 2.66
C ALA A 42 31.36 9.09 2.46
N MET A 43 30.14 8.88 1.96
CA MET A 43 29.15 9.96 1.76
C MET A 43 28.80 10.68 3.06
N VAL A 44 28.63 9.92 4.15
CA VAL A 44 28.21 10.46 5.45
C VAL A 44 29.38 10.73 6.42
N ALA A 45 30.63 10.58 5.97
CA ALA A 45 31.82 10.70 6.83
C ALA A 45 31.96 12.05 7.56
N HIS A 46 31.31 13.10 7.02
CA HIS A 46 31.33 14.45 7.55
C HIS A 46 30.05 14.82 8.33
N TRP A 47 29.08 13.90 8.39
CA TRP A 47 27.81 14.12 9.07
C TRP A 47 27.98 13.87 10.57
N SER A 48 27.24 14.64 11.35
CA SER A 48 27.09 14.41 12.78
C SER A 48 26.23 13.17 13.06
N THR A 49 26.33 12.65 14.28
CA THR A 49 25.50 11.55 14.76
C THR A 49 24.00 11.88 14.69
N ASP A 50 23.61 13.12 14.98
CA ASP A 50 22.19 13.53 14.96
C ASP A 50 21.63 13.58 13.53
N GLU A 51 22.43 14.02 12.55
CA GLU A 51 22.06 14.02 11.12
C GLU A 51 21.88 12.58 10.61
N LEU A 52 22.76 11.67 11.01
CA LEU A 52 22.66 10.25 10.71
C LEU A 52 21.38 9.63 11.29
N TYR A 53 21.06 9.90 12.56
CA TYR A 53 19.81 9.41 13.17
C TYR A 53 18.58 10.00 12.51
N THR A 54 18.61 11.28 12.14
CA THR A 54 17.50 11.93 11.45
C THR A 54 17.23 11.27 10.10
N LEU A 55 18.28 11.06 9.28
CA LEU A 55 18.12 10.36 8.01
C LEU A 55 17.65 8.91 8.20
N GLY A 56 18.26 8.19 9.14
CA GLY A 56 17.89 6.80 9.45
C GLY A 56 16.41 6.66 9.81
N ASN A 57 15.91 7.53 10.70
CA ASN A 57 14.50 7.54 11.09
C ASN A 57 13.56 7.85 9.92
N LEU A 58 13.94 8.77 9.03
CA LEU A 58 13.15 9.08 7.83
C LEU A 58 13.08 7.90 6.87
N LEU A 59 14.21 7.22 6.63
CA LEU A 59 14.27 6.05 5.75
C LEU A 59 13.50 4.86 6.32
N MET A 60 13.63 4.60 7.63
CA MET A 60 12.86 3.55 8.30
C MET A 60 11.35 3.84 8.23
N GLY A 61 10.92 5.04 8.59
CA GLY A 61 9.49 5.41 8.54
C GLY A 61 8.90 5.36 7.13
N GLU A 62 9.67 5.70 6.08
CA GLU A 62 9.24 5.53 4.70
C GLU A 62 9.18 4.04 4.30
N GLY A 63 10.10 3.21 4.79
CA GLY A 63 10.06 1.76 4.65
C GLY A 63 8.80 1.16 5.25
N ASP A 64 8.51 1.48 6.52
CA ASP A 64 7.30 1.05 7.22
C ASP A 64 6.03 1.48 6.48
N ARG A 65 5.96 2.75 6.05
CA ARG A 65 4.82 3.28 5.28
C ARG A 65 4.59 2.51 3.99
N ARG A 66 5.65 2.17 3.25
CA ARG A 66 5.55 1.39 2.01
C ARG A 66 5.09 -0.03 2.29
N GLY A 67 5.63 -0.67 3.33
CA GLY A 67 5.20 -2.00 3.76
C GLY A 67 3.70 -2.05 4.09
N VAL A 68 3.20 -1.09 4.88
CA VAL A 68 1.76 -0.98 5.21
C VAL A 68 0.90 -0.79 3.97
N LEU A 69 1.32 0.07 3.02
CA LEU A 69 0.58 0.28 1.78
C LEU A 69 0.57 -0.94 0.86
N GLU A 70 1.68 -1.67 0.81
CA GLU A 70 1.78 -2.92 0.04
C GLU A 70 0.87 -3.99 0.66
N LEU A 71 0.90 -4.16 1.98
CA LEU A 71 0.02 -5.07 2.71
C LEU A 71 -1.44 -4.75 2.44
N LEU A 72 -1.85 -3.47 2.56
CA LEU A 72 -3.20 -3.03 2.21
C LEU A 72 -3.58 -3.36 0.76
N GLY A 73 -2.64 -3.22 -0.17
CA GLY A 73 -2.85 -3.59 -1.57
C GLY A 73 -3.15 -5.08 -1.75
N ILE A 74 -2.41 -5.94 -1.05
CA ILE A 74 -2.66 -7.39 -1.07
C ILE A 74 -3.98 -7.73 -0.40
N LEU A 75 -4.32 -7.12 0.74
CA LEU A 75 -5.60 -7.37 1.42
C LEU A 75 -6.81 -6.98 0.56
N ARG A 76 -6.73 -5.85 -0.14
CA ARG A 76 -7.76 -5.45 -1.11
C ARG A 76 -7.90 -6.48 -2.21
N TRP A 77 -6.79 -6.94 -2.76
CA TRP A 77 -6.77 -7.97 -3.81
C TRP A 77 -7.35 -9.31 -3.32
N LEU A 78 -7.01 -9.77 -2.11
CA LEU A 78 -7.56 -11.00 -1.52
C LEU A 78 -9.07 -10.91 -1.29
N CYS A 79 -9.59 -9.71 -1.06
CA CYS A 79 -11.01 -9.45 -0.82
C CYS A 79 -11.77 -9.02 -2.08
N GLU A 80 -11.11 -8.90 -3.24
CA GLU A 80 -11.81 -8.65 -4.49
C GLU A 80 -12.66 -9.88 -4.85
N PRO A 81 -13.92 -9.69 -5.30
CA PRO A 81 -14.73 -10.82 -5.73
C PRO A 81 -13.99 -11.56 -6.85
N ASN A 82 -13.72 -12.85 -6.65
CA ASN A 82 -13.22 -13.69 -7.72
C ASN A 82 -14.26 -13.64 -8.85
N PRO A 83 -13.92 -13.18 -10.07
CA PRO A 83 -14.88 -13.21 -11.16
C PRO A 83 -15.29 -14.67 -11.33
N ALA A 84 -16.55 -14.97 -11.00
CA ALA A 84 -17.10 -16.31 -11.16
C ALA A 84 -16.75 -16.78 -12.58
N PRO A 85 -16.32 -18.05 -12.75
CA PRO A 85 -16.07 -18.57 -14.07
C PRO A 85 -17.32 -18.30 -14.90
N ALA A 86 -17.13 -17.62 -16.04
CA ALA A 86 -18.20 -17.30 -16.97
C ALA A 86 -18.71 -18.61 -17.58
N ASP A 87 -19.43 -19.40 -16.80
CA ASP A 87 -20.16 -20.55 -17.29
C ASP A 87 -21.42 -20.01 -17.96
N PRO A 88 -21.50 -20.05 -19.31
CA PRO A 88 -22.68 -19.56 -20.02
C PRO A 88 -23.93 -20.43 -19.78
N ALA A 89 -23.81 -21.55 -19.05
CA ALA A 89 -24.91 -22.41 -18.66
C ALA A 89 -25.36 -22.22 -17.19
N ALA A 90 -24.63 -21.45 -16.39
CA ALA A 90 -25.06 -21.14 -15.03
C ALA A 90 -26.18 -20.08 -15.11
N ASP A 91 -27.35 -20.45 -14.59
CA ASP A 91 -28.46 -19.52 -14.37
C ASP A 91 -28.03 -18.54 -13.26
N THR A 92 -27.32 -17.47 -13.65
CA THR A 92 -26.75 -16.45 -12.74
C THR A 92 -27.81 -15.56 -12.09
N ALA A 93 -29.10 -15.87 -12.26
CA ALA A 93 -30.20 -15.02 -11.82
C ALA A 93 -30.44 -15.02 -10.30
N ASP A 94 -29.86 -15.97 -9.54
CA ASP A 94 -30.23 -16.19 -8.13
C ASP A 94 -29.04 -16.42 -7.17
N LEU A 95 -27.80 -16.16 -7.58
CA LEU A 95 -26.71 -16.11 -6.61
C LEU A 95 -26.82 -14.78 -5.83
N PRO A 96 -26.95 -14.83 -4.49
CA PRO A 96 -26.99 -13.60 -3.69
C PRO A 96 -25.69 -12.84 -3.92
N GLU A 97 -25.83 -11.57 -4.31
CA GLU A 97 -24.71 -10.64 -4.43
C GLU A 97 -23.98 -10.62 -3.08
N GLU A 98 -22.77 -11.19 -3.03
CA GLU A 98 -22.02 -11.23 -1.78
C GLU A 98 -21.76 -9.81 -1.30
N SER A 99 -22.10 -9.54 -0.03
CA SER A 99 -21.86 -8.23 0.56
C SER A 99 -20.35 -7.96 0.59
N PRO A 100 -19.88 -6.79 0.12
CA PRO A 100 -18.46 -6.54 0.01
C PRO A 100 -17.78 -6.53 1.38
N VAL A 101 -16.54 -7.04 1.44
CA VAL A 101 -15.69 -6.95 2.62
C VAL A 101 -15.28 -5.48 2.81
N VAL A 102 -15.48 -4.96 4.02
CA VAL A 102 -15.14 -3.57 4.38
C VAL A 102 -13.98 -3.48 5.36
N LYS A 103 -13.74 -4.53 6.16
CA LYS A 103 -12.60 -4.62 7.07
C LYS A 103 -12.04 -6.04 7.12
N VAL A 104 -10.75 -6.12 7.38
CA VAL A 104 -10.04 -7.36 7.68
C VAL A 104 -9.54 -7.27 9.12
N GLU A 105 -9.71 -8.32 9.89
CA GLU A 105 -9.26 -8.40 11.28
C GLU A 105 -8.29 -9.57 11.47
N PHE A 106 -7.17 -9.29 12.13
CA PHE A 106 -6.19 -10.28 12.57
C PHE A 106 -6.20 -10.36 14.08
N VAL A 107 -6.04 -11.56 14.60
CA VAL A 107 -5.81 -11.80 16.03
C VAL A 107 -4.36 -12.16 16.28
N THR A 108 -3.88 -11.90 17.48
CA THR A 108 -2.53 -12.31 17.84
C THR A 108 -2.39 -13.80 18.06
N GLN A 109 -1.24 -14.34 17.73
CA GLN A 109 -0.81 -15.71 18.01
C GLN A 109 0.54 -15.71 18.73
N GLU A 110 0.72 -16.64 19.66
CA GLU A 110 1.97 -16.83 20.39
C GLU A 110 2.86 -17.82 19.65
N TYR A 111 4.13 -17.45 19.50
CA TYR A 111 5.21 -18.26 18.96
C TYR A 111 6.37 -18.28 19.96
N GLU A 112 7.38 -19.12 19.72
CA GLU A 112 8.56 -19.22 20.59
C GLU A 112 9.30 -17.87 20.74
N ASP A 113 9.33 -17.09 19.65
CA ASP A 113 10.06 -15.82 19.59
C ASP A 113 9.21 -14.58 19.94
N GLY A 114 7.94 -14.76 20.33
CA GLY A 114 7.07 -13.65 20.75
C GLY A 114 5.62 -13.75 20.29
N VAL A 115 4.92 -12.63 20.37
CA VAL A 115 3.51 -12.49 19.95
C VAL A 115 3.49 -11.77 18.61
N PHE A 116 2.74 -12.32 17.64
CA PHE A 116 2.65 -11.80 16.27
C PHE A 116 1.20 -11.75 15.82
N TRP A 117 0.89 -10.94 14.82
CA TRP A 117 -0.40 -11.03 14.13
C TRP A 117 -0.48 -12.36 13.39
N SER A 118 -1.56 -13.12 13.59
CA SER A 118 -1.74 -14.42 12.94
C SER A 118 -1.97 -14.23 11.45
N SER A 119 -1.17 -14.91 10.62
CA SER A 119 -1.41 -15.04 9.18
C SER A 119 -2.56 -15.99 8.87
N ASP A 120 -2.89 -16.87 9.81
CA ASP A 120 -3.77 -18.02 9.60
C ASP A 120 -5.19 -17.78 10.12
N THR A 121 -5.34 -16.87 11.08
CA THR A 121 -6.63 -16.52 11.68
C THR A 121 -7.03 -15.11 11.28
N ILE A 122 -7.75 -15.02 10.16
CA ILE A 122 -8.21 -13.77 9.56
C ILE A 122 -9.73 -13.75 9.56
N PHE A 123 -10.33 -12.64 10.00
CA PHE A 123 -11.78 -12.42 9.96
C PHE A 123 -12.13 -11.34 8.94
N LEU A 124 -13.10 -11.63 8.08
CA LEU A 124 -13.64 -10.69 7.10
C LEU A 124 -14.93 -10.06 7.64
N HIS A 125 -14.95 -8.74 7.74
CA HIS A 125 -16.14 -7.98 8.10
C HIS A 125 -16.81 -7.45 6.84
N ARG A 126 -18.03 -7.88 6.56
CA ARG A 126 -18.80 -7.47 5.38
C ARG A 126 -19.69 -6.25 5.67
N ALA A 127 -20.06 -5.51 4.63
CA ALA A 127 -20.84 -4.28 4.73
C ALA A 127 -22.25 -4.48 5.34
N ASN A 128 -22.81 -5.68 5.21
CA ASN A 128 -24.07 -6.10 5.84
C ASN A 128 -23.94 -6.39 7.35
N GLY A 129 -22.73 -6.31 7.92
CA GLY A 129 -22.44 -6.57 9.33
C GLY A 129 -22.12 -8.03 9.66
N THR A 130 -22.03 -8.94 8.67
CA THR A 130 -21.58 -10.31 8.92
C THR A 130 -20.06 -10.35 9.11
N VAL A 131 -19.62 -11.27 9.96
CA VAL A 131 -18.20 -11.58 10.18
C VAL A 131 -18.02 -13.06 9.91
N GLU A 132 -17.00 -13.41 9.15
CA GLU A 132 -16.67 -14.78 8.77
C GLU A 132 -15.16 -15.00 8.78
N ASP A 133 -14.76 -16.25 8.96
CA ASP A 133 -13.36 -16.65 8.88
C ASP A 133 -12.95 -16.67 7.40
N TYR A 134 -11.79 -16.11 7.09
CA TYR A 134 -11.22 -16.21 5.75
C TYR A 134 -10.66 -17.62 5.55
N GLU A 135 -11.26 -18.36 4.63
CA GLU A 135 -10.73 -19.64 4.18
C GLU A 135 -9.87 -19.42 2.94
N TRP A 136 -8.61 -19.86 3.00
CA TRP A 136 -7.70 -19.81 1.86
C TRP A 136 -8.27 -20.63 0.70
N PRO A 137 -8.52 -20.04 -0.48
CA PRO A 137 -9.15 -20.75 -1.57
C PRO A 137 -8.23 -21.85 -2.14
N GLU A 138 -8.68 -23.10 -2.06
CA GLU A 138 -7.92 -24.29 -2.47
C GLU A 138 -7.57 -24.30 -3.98
N ASP A 139 -8.42 -23.68 -4.79
CA ASP A 139 -8.29 -23.66 -6.26
C ASP A 139 -7.08 -22.84 -6.76
N HIS A 140 -6.54 -21.95 -5.92
CA HIS A 140 -5.41 -21.10 -6.27
C HIS A 140 -4.05 -21.65 -5.81
N LEU A 141 -4.02 -22.83 -5.16
CA LEU A 141 -2.78 -23.47 -4.68
C LEU A 141 -1.78 -23.84 -5.79
N GLN A 142 -2.17 -23.73 -7.07
CA GLN A 142 -1.29 -23.97 -8.22
C GLN A 142 -1.01 -22.70 -9.05
N ASP A 143 -1.50 -21.53 -8.62
CA ASP A 143 -1.26 -20.26 -9.28
C ASP A 143 0.02 -19.59 -8.72
N PRO A 144 1.10 -19.45 -9.50
CA PRO A 144 2.35 -18.85 -9.03
C PRO A 144 2.20 -17.38 -8.62
N GLU A 145 1.28 -16.62 -9.24
CA GLU A 145 1.04 -15.23 -8.83
C GLU A 145 0.42 -15.19 -7.44
N TRP A 146 -0.51 -16.11 -7.19
CA TRP A 146 -1.17 -16.25 -5.91
C TRP A 146 -0.18 -16.66 -4.81
N GLU A 147 0.65 -17.68 -5.06
CA GLU A 147 1.67 -18.15 -4.12
C GLU A 147 2.66 -17.03 -3.76
N ALA A 148 3.09 -16.25 -4.76
CA ALA A 148 3.97 -15.10 -4.53
C ALA A 148 3.30 -14.02 -3.67
N LYS A 149 2.01 -13.74 -3.87
CA LYS A 149 1.25 -12.76 -3.07
C LYS A 149 0.99 -13.27 -1.65
N ALA A 150 0.66 -14.54 -1.47
CA ALA A 150 0.45 -15.15 -0.15
C ALA A 150 1.74 -15.10 0.67
N THR A 151 2.86 -15.53 0.08
CA THR A 151 4.19 -15.42 0.71
C THR A 151 4.52 -13.97 1.06
N ARG A 152 4.28 -13.04 0.13
CA ARG A 152 4.55 -11.62 0.37
C ARG A 152 3.67 -11.03 1.46
N TYR A 153 2.42 -11.46 1.57
CA TYR A 153 1.50 -11.07 2.63
C TYR A 153 2.02 -11.53 4.00
N GLU A 154 2.45 -12.78 4.13
CA GLU A 154 3.00 -13.32 5.39
C GLU A 154 4.25 -12.54 5.84
N ASP A 155 5.17 -12.29 4.91
CA ASP A 155 6.38 -11.49 5.16
C ASP A 155 6.02 -10.09 5.67
N LEU A 156 5.11 -9.39 4.98
CA LEU A 156 4.70 -8.04 5.34
C LEU A 156 3.97 -7.97 6.68
N LEU A 157 3.13 -8.96 7.00
CA LEU A 157 2.44 -9.03 8.28
C LEU A 157 3.41 -9.34 9.44
N ALA A 158 4.40 -10.19 9.20
CA ALA A 158 5.47 -10.46 10.14
C ALA A 158 6.35 -9.23 10.38
N ASP A 159 6.71 -8.50 9.31
CA ASP A 159 7.44 -7.23 9.42
C ASP A 159 6.63 -6.17 10.17
N TYR A 160 5.33 -6.04 9.87
CA TYR A 160 4.44 -5.14 10.60
C TYR A 160 4.38 -5.50 12.09
N SER A 161 4.31 -6.79 12.43
CA SER A 161 4.35 -7.26 13.82
C SER A 161 5.67 -6.91 14.54
N ARG A 162 6.80 -6.83 13.82
CA ARG A 162 8.10 -6.44 14.40
C ARG A 162 8.24 -4.93 14.57
N SER A 163 7.67 -4.15 13.65
CA SER A 163 7.66 -2.68 13.76
C SER A 163 6.67 -2.20 14.82
N ASP A 164 5.50 -2.84 14.91
CA ASP A 164 4.42 -2.52 15.86
C ASP A 164 4.01 -3.78 16.62
N HIS A 165 4.80 -4.11 17.64
CA HIS A 165 4.66 -5.33 18.44
C HIS A 165 3.28 -5.43 19.10
N PRO A 166 2.51 -6.49 18.81
CA PRO A 166 1.19 -6.63 19.41
C PRO A 166 1.25 -7.17 20.84
N GLU A 167 0.28 -6.76 21.65
CA GLU A 167 0.03 -7.38 22.95
C GLU A 167 -0.75 -8.69 22.80
N HIS A 168 -0.55 -9.64 23.71
CA HIS A 168 -1.31 -10.88 23.72
C HIS A 168 -2.84 -10.64 23.76
N GLY A 169 -3.56 -11.19 22.79
CA GLY A 169 -5.00 -11.07 22.63
C GLY A 169 -5.44 -9.73 22.01
N ALA A 170 -4.54 -8.97 21.41
CA ALA A 170 -4.89 -7.80 20.63
C ALA A 170 -5.54 -8.20 19.29
N HIS A 171 -6.25 -7.24 18.71
CA HIS A 171 -6.87 -7.35 17.39
C HIS A 171 -6.40 -6.21 16.51
N LEU A 172 -5.91 -6.53 15.31
CA LEU A 172 -5.57 -5.56 14.28
C LEU A 172 -6.72 -5.50 13.30
N ILE A 173 -7.35 -4.34 13.18
CA ILE A 173 -8.45 -4.10 12.25
C ILE A 173 -7.97 -3.17 11.14
N VAL A 174 -8.05 -3.65 9.91
CA VAL A 174 -7.69 -2.89 8.70
C VAL A 174 -8.96 -2.49 7.97
N THR A 175 -9.22 -1.18 7.87
CA THR A 175 -10.35 -0.66 7.08
C THR A 175 -9.94 -0.53 5.63
N LEU A 176 -10.51 -1.36 4.74
CA LEU A 176 -10.04 -1.48 3.35
C LEU A 176 -10.25 -0.20 2.54
N ALA A 177 -11.32 0.56 2.79
CA ALA A 177 -11.60 1.79 2.06
C ALA A 177 -10.60 2.92 2.37
N THR A 178 -10.28 3.11 3.65
CA THR A 178 -9.42 4.21 4.12
C THR A 178 -7.95 3.84 4.20
N GLY A 179 -7.65 2.54 4.35
CA GLY A 179 -6.30 2.07 4.68
C GLY A 179 -5.91 2.31 6.13
N GLU A 180 -6.88 2.53 7.03
CA GLU A 180 -6.63 2.74 8.46
C GLU A 180 -6.37 1.39 9.15
N PHE A 181 -5.26 1.33 9.90
CA PHE A 181 -4.88 0.20 10.75
C PHE A 181 -5.17 0.60 12.19
N THR A 182 -6.08 -0.11 12.84
CA THR A 182 -6.48 0.13 14.23
C THR A 182 -6.18 -1.09 15.08
N VAL A 183 -5.31 -0.92 16.07
CA VAL A 183 -5.08 -1.92 17.10
C VAL A 183 -6.06 -1.71 18.23
N THR A 184 -6.78 -2.76 18.60
CA THR A 184 -7.65 -2.78 19.76
C THR A 184 -7.15 -3.82 20.75
N SER A 185 -6.96 -3.41 21.99
CA SER A 185 -6.72 -4.34 23.10
C SER A 185 -7.98 -5.14 23.40
N LYS A 186 -7.83 -6.37 23.94
CA LYS A 186 -8.87 -7.36 24.25
C LYS A 186 -10.26 -6.77 24.51
N TRP A 187 -11.28 -7.37 23.88
CA TRP A 187 -12.71 -7.11 24.09
C TRP A 187 -13.00 -6.60 25.52
N SER A 188 -13.28 -5.31 25.67
CA SER A 188 -14.05 -4.85 26.81
C SER A 188 -15.43 -5.48 26.63
N SER A 189 -15.67 -6.55 27.36
CA SER A 189 -16.98 -7.15 27.52
C SER A 189 -17.89 -6.04 28.05
N VAL A 190 -18.75 -5.53 27.18
CA VAL A 190 -19.93 -4.76 27.57
C VAL A 190 -21.11 -5.71 27.57
#